data_AF-A0A1G4VJ96-F1
#
_entry.id   AF-A0A1G4VJ96-F1
#
_cell.length_a   1.000
_cell.length_b   1.000
_cell.length_c   1.000
_cell.angle_alpha   90.00
_cell.angle_beta   90.00
_cell.angle_gamma   90.00
#
_symmetry.space_group_name_H-M   'P 1'
#
loop_
_entity.id
_entity.type
_entity.pdbx_description
1 polymer ?
#
loop_
_entity_poly.entity_id
_entity_poly.type
_entity_poly.pdbx_seq_one_letter_code
_entity_poly.pdbx_strand_id
1 'polypeptide(L)'
;MAHTYHYATVSEALDELNENGFNHDFNIHENEIVSHPENFEIVHIYRYEGDTNPDDEATVYGIKSLKNGKKGVFVTGFSANSESEAARILIDLSIKRNQK
;
A
#
# COMPACT_ATOMS: atom_id res chain seq x y z
N MET A 1 13.77 -1.62 -22.70
CA MET A 1 13.70 -2.06 -21.29
C MET A 1 12.22 -2.15 -20.96
N ALA A 2 11.70 -3.38 -20.97
CA ALA A 2 10.28 -3.64 -20.82
C ALA A 2 9.86 -3.28 -19.39
N HIS A 3 8.86 -2.41 -19.25
CA HIS A 3 8.09 -2.38 -18.02
C HIS A 3 7.31 -3.69 -17.99
N THR A 4 7.79 -4.67 -17.23
CA THR A 4 7.04 -5.90 -17.01
C THR A 4 5.86 -5.52 -16.11
N TYR A 5 4.76 -5.13 -16.72
CA TYR A 5 3.46 -5.12 -16.05
C TYR A 5 3.13 -6.58 -15.79
N HIS A 6 3.47 -7.07 -14.59
CA HIS A 6 2.88 -8.31 -14.12
C HIS A 6 1.38 -8.01 -13.97
N TYR A 7 0.55 -8.64 -14.81
CA TYR A 7 -0.88 -8.82 -14.58
C TYR A 7 -1.10 -9.75 -13.37
N ALA A 8 -0.34 -9.51 -12.32
CA ALA A 8 -0.42 -10.17 -11.06
C ALA A 8 -1.65 -9.60 -10.37
N THR A 9 -2.61 -10.44 -10.01
CA THR A 9 -3.76 -9.96 -9.24
C THR A 9 -3.29 -9.32 -7.92
N VAL A 10 -4.16 -8.56 -7.24
CA VAL A 10 -3.87 -8.06 -5.87
C VAL A 10 -3.30 -9.17 -4.98
N SER A 11 -3.80 -10.40 -5.13
CA SER A 11 -3.31 -11.58 -4.43
C SER A 11 -1.84 -11.91 -4.70
N GLU A 12 -1.37 -11.78 -5.94
CA GLU A 12 0.05 -12.03 -6.27
C GLU A 12 0.95 -10.91 -5.73
N ALA A 13 0.51 -9.65 -5.76
CA ALA A 13 1.23 -8.55 -5.10
C ALA A 13 1.41 -8.80 -3.61
N LEU A 14 0.33 -9.27 -2.96
CA LEU A 14 0.32 -9.61 -1.55
C LEU A 14 1.25 -10.79 -1.27
N ASP A 15 1.28 -11.80 -2.13
CA ASP A 15 2.17 -12.95 -2.01
C ASP A 15 3.64 -12.53 -2.15
N GLU A 16 3.99 -11.74 -3.19
CA GLU A 16 5.34 -11.19 -3.36
C GLU A 16 5.76 -10.35 -2.16
N LEU A 17 4.88 -9.47 -1.68
CA LEU A 17 5.14 -8.67 -0.48
C LEU A 17 5.32 -9.57 0.74
N ASN A 18 4.52 -10.62 0.90
CA ASN A 18 4.66 -11.59 1.98
C ASN A 18 6.04 -12.27 1.94
N GLU A 19 6.49 -12.73 0.77
CA GLU A 19 7.82 -13.31 0.56
C GLU A 19 8.95 -12.31 0.85
N ASN A 20 8.74 -11.03 0.56
CA ASN A 20 9.66 -9.93 0.90
C ASN A 20 9.65 -9.56 2.41
N GLY A 21 8.85 -10.26 3.21
CA GLY A 21 8.71 -10.11 4.66
C GLY A 21 7.68 -9.06 5.08
N PHE A 22 6.82 -8.60 4.17
CA PHE A 22 5.66 -7.77 4.49
C PHE A 22 4.48 -8.66 4.91
N ASN A 23 4.60 -9.26 6.08
CA ASN A 23 3.65 -10.22 6.63
C ASN A 23 2.63 -9.60 7.61
N HIS A 24 2.61 -8.27 7.72
CA HIS A 24 1.71 -7.55 8.60
C HIS A 24 0.60 -6.86 7.81
N ASP A 25 -0.67 -7.14 8.12
CA ASP A 25 -1.80 -6.48 7.47
C ASP A 25 -2.14 -5.15 8.15
N PHE A 26 -1.71 -4.05 7.53
CA PHE A 26 -2.05 -2.71 8.02
C PHE A 26 -3.48 -2.29 7.70
N ASN A 27 -4.16 -2.97 6.77
CA ASN A 27 -5.59 -2.73 6.49
C ASN A 27 -6.44 -2.87 7.76
N ILE A 28 -6.16 -3.89 8.59
CA ILE A 28 -6.89 -4.12 9.85
C ILE A 28 -6.25 -3.40 11.05
N HIS A 29 -5.03 -2.91 10.89
CA HIS A 29 -4.26 -2.19 11.91
C HIS A 29 -4.02 -0.71 11.53
N GLU A 30 -4.99 -0.11 10.83
CA GLU A 30 -4.86 1.26 10.32
C GLU A 30 -4.62 2.30 11.43
N ASN A 31 -5.13 2.05 12.64
CA ASN A 31 -4.90 2.87 13.82
C ASN A 31 -3.40 3.02 14.18
N GLU A 32 -2.56 2.01 13.89
CA GLU A 32 -1.12 2.14 14.13
C GLU A 32 -0.49 3.19 13.21
N ILE A 33 -0.93 3.22 11.94
CA ILE A 33 -0.51 4.21 10.95
C ILE A 33 -0.99 5.59 11.35
N VAL A 34 -2.27 5.71 11.71
CA VAL A 34 -2.88 6.97 12.15
C VAL A 34 -2.17 7.53 13.39
N SER A 35 -1.85 6.68 14.35
CA SER A 35 -1.22 7.11 15.59
C SER A 35 0.24 7.55 15.41
N HIS A 36 0.97 6.98 14.45
CA HIS A 36 2.41 7.22 14.29
C HIS A 36 2.87 7.27 12.83
N PRO A 37 2.28 8.13 11.99
CA PRO A 37 2.49 8.09 10.54
C PRO A 37 3.92 8.41 10.12
N GLU A 38 4.59 9.28 10.87
CA GLU A 38 6.02 9.63 10.70
C GLU A 38 6.97 8.43 10.84
N ASN A 39 6.52 7.37 11.52
CA ASN A 39 7.31 6.15 11.72
C ASN A 39 7.10 5.12 10.61
N PHE A 40 6.34 5.45 9.57
CA PHE A 40 6.07 4.56 8.44
C PHE A 40 6.61 5.15 7.14
N GLU A 41 7.13 4.27 6.29
CA GLU A 41 7.70 4.59 4.99
C GLU A 41 7.10 3.67 3.94
N ILE A 42 6.61 4.23 2.85
CA ILE A 42 6.11 3.45 1.72
C ILE A 42 7.32 3.03 0.89
N VAL A 43 7.51 1.71 0.76
CA VAL A 43 8.63 1.10 0.04
C VAL A 43 8.19 0.58 -1.32
N HIS A 44 6.97 0.04 -1.41
CA HIS A 44 6.41 -0.48 -2.66
C HIS A 44 5.01 0.07 -2.90
N ILE A 45 4.67 0.35 -4.16
CA ILE A 45 3.34 0.77 -4.58
C ILE A 45 3.01 -0.04 -5.83
N TYR A 46 1.95 -0.83 -5.78
CA TYR A 46 1.43 -1.59 -6.91
C TYR A 46 0.02 -1.09 -7.21
N ARG A 47 -0.17 -0.47 -8.37
CA ARG A 47 -1.48 -0.03 -8.84
C ARG A 47 -2.02 -1.06 -9.81
N TYR A 48 -3.28 -1.42 -9.62
CA TYR A 48 -4.04 -2.37 -10.41
C TYR A 48 -5.27 -1.67 -10.95
N GLU A 49 -5.39 -1.67 -12.27
CA GLU A 49 -6.61 -1.28 -12.96
C GLU A 49 -7.43 -2.56 -13.15
N GLY A 50 -8.63 -2.63 -12.59
CA GLY A 50 -9.50 -3.78 -12.78
C GLY A 50 -9.91 -3.91 -14.24
N ASP A 51 -9.76 -5.10 -14.83
CA ASP A 51 -10.16 -5.40 -16.22
C ASP A 51 -11.64 -5.10 -16.51
N THR A 52 -12.48 -4.96 -15.47
CA THR A 52 -13.93 -4.83 -15.60
C THR A 52 -14.42 -3.38 -15.58
N ASN A 53 -13.77 -2.49 -14.84
CA ASN A 53 -14.12 -1.07 -14.77
C ASN A 53 -12.85 -0.23 -14.52
N PRO A 54 -12.62 0.86 -15.27
CA PRO A 54 -11.54 1.81 -14.97
C PRO A 54 -11.75 2.55 -13.63
N ASP A 55 -12.96 2.51 -13.08
CA ASP A 55 -13.29 2.99 -11.72
C ASP A 55 -12.94 1.96 -10.62
N ASP A 56 -12.70 0.69 -10.98
CA ASP A 56 -12.26 -0.36 -10.05
C ASP A 56 -10.74 -0.43 -10.02
N GLU A 57 -10.14 0.61 -9.47
CA GLU A 57 -8.71 0.65 -9.24
C GLU A 57 -8.39 0.17 -7.83
N ALA A 58 -7.49 -0.80 -7.72
CA ALA A 58 -6.90 -1.23 -6.47
C ALA A 58 -5.43 -0.80 -6.40
N THR A 59 -4.96 -0.34 -5.25
CA THR A 59 -3.55 -0.02 -5.04
C THR A 59 -3.05 -0.69 -3.77
N VAL A 60 -2.03 -1.52 -3.90
CA VAL A 60 -1.34 -2.19 -2.79
C VAL A 60 -0.09 -1.41 -2.44
N TYR A 61 -0.01 -0.94 -1.20
CA TYR A 61 1.13 -0.26 -0.61
C TYR A 61 1.89 -1.22 0.29
N GLY A 62 3.18 -1.42 0.02
CA GLY A 62 4.13 -2.04 0.92
C GLY A 62 4.71 -1.00 1.85
N ILE A 63 4.34 -1.06 3.13
CA ILE A 63 4.72 -0.11 4.18
C ILE A 63 5.77 -0.73 5.08
N LYS A 64 6.76 0.06 5.46
CA LYS A 64 7.81 -0.31 6.40
C LYS A 64 7.85 0.67 7.57
N SER A 65 7.76 0.14 8.78
CA SER A 65 7.98 0.88 10.00
C SER A 65 9.48 1.15 10.20
N LEU A 66 9.85 2.42 10.26
CA LEU A 66 11.21 2.88 10.55
C LEU A 66 11.59 2.65 12.01
N LYS A 67 10.60 2.64 12.91
CA LYS A 67 10.80 2.51 14.37
C LYS A 67 11.18 1.09 14.77
N ASN A 68 10.46 0.10 14.25
CA ASN A 68 10.59 -1.31 14.65
C ASN A 68 11.08 -2.22 13.52
N GLY A 69 11.29 -1.69 12.32
CA GLY A 69 11.62 -2.48 11.13
C GLY A 69 10.49 -3.38 10.62
N LYS A 70 9.30 -3.32 11.24
CA LYS A 70 8.11 -4.08 10.83
C LYS A 70 7.74 -3.72 9.40
N LYS A 71 7.36 -4.71 8.60
CA LYS A 71 6.93 -4.52 7.22
C LYS A 71 5.53 -5.08 7.07
N GLY A 72 4.70 -4.40 6.32
CA GLY A 72 3.32 -4.82 6.11
C GLY A 72 2.69 -4.22 4.88
N VAL A 73 1.49 -4.68 4.59
CA VAL A 73 0.75 -4.36 3.36
C VAL A 73 -0.51 -3.58 3.70
N PHE A 74 -0.86 -2.65 2.83
CA PHE A 74 -2.09 -1.87 2.90
C PHE A 74 -2.70 -1.80 1.50
N VAL A 75 -3.97 -2.12 1.36
CA VAL A 75 -4.64 -2.21 0.06
C VAL A 75 -5.76 -1.20 0.06
N THR A 76 -5.76 -0.31 -0.93
CA THR A 76 -6.85 0.64 -1.15
C THR A 76 -7.55 0.29 -2.47
N GLY A 77 -8.83 0.60 -2.60
CA GLY A 77 -9.60 0.37 -3.83
C GLY A 77 -10.61 -0.78 -3.77
N PHE A 78 -11.54 -0.75 -4.73
CA PHE A 78 -12.74 -1.59 -4.93
C PHE A 78 -14.08 -1.17 -4.27
N SER A 79 -14.14 -0.11 -3.48
CA SER A 79 -15.39 0.66 -3.28
C SER A 79 -15.08 2.00 -2.62
N ALA A 80 -15.44 3.09 -3.32
CA ALA A 80 -15.03 4.47 -3.06
C ALA A 80 -15.57 5.13 -1.76
N ASN A 81 -15.77 4.39 -0.66
CA ASN A 81 -16.36 4.93 0.59
C ASN A 81 -15.65 4.51 1.89
N SER A 82 -14.43 3.99 1.81
CA SER A 82 -13.55 3.90 2.97
C SER A 82 -12.37 4.83 2.74
N GLU A 83 -12.61 6.14 2.89
CA GLU A 83 -11.54 7.10 3.21
C GLU A 83 -10.98 6.77 4.61
N SER A 84 -10.33 5.61 4.75
CA SER A 84 -9.61 5.26 5.96
C SER A 84 -8.55 6.34 6.19
N GLU A 85 -8.48 6.85 7.42
CA GLU A 85 -7.58 7.95 7.77
C GLU A 85 -6.12 7.56 7.47
N ALA A 86 -5.77 6.28 7.68
CA ALA A 86 -4.48 5.74 7.28
C ALA A 86 -4.19 5.87 5.78
N ALA A 87 -5.17 5.63 4.90
CA ALA A 87 -4.96 5.77 3.45
C ALA A 87 -4.58 7.21 3.07
N ARG A 88 -5.27 8.20 3.64
CA ARG A 88 -4.97 9.63 3.42
C ARG A 88 -3.57 9.98 3.91
N ILE A 89 -3.19 9.47 5.07
CA ILE A 89 -1.87 9.72 5.63
C ILE A 89 -0.77 9.06 4.79
N LEU A 90 -0.98 7.82 4.33
CA LEU A 90 -0.05 7.14 3.43
C LEU A 90 0.14 7.92 2.12
N ILE A 91 -0.94 8.43 1.54
CA ILE A 91 -0.88 9.29 0.36
C ILE A 91 -0.06 10.56 0.65
N ASP A 92 -0.32 11.25 1.76
CA ASP A 92 0.45 12.44 2.17
C ASP A 92 1.94 12.14 2.37
N LEU A 93 2.27 11.01 3.00
CA LEU A 93 3.65 10.54 3.19
C LEU A 93 4.35 10.25 1.86
N SER A 94 3.65 9.61 0.91
CA SER A 94 4.16 9.35 -0.44
C SER A 94 4.51 10.64 -1.19
N ILE A 95 3.63 11.64 -1.11
CA ILE A 95 3.82 12.94 -1.75
C ILE A 95 4.99 13.71 -1.12
N LYS A 96 5.05 13.77 0.22
CA LYS A 96 6.12 14.47 0.96
C LYS A 96 7.51 13.91 0.67
N ARG A 97 7.66 12.61 0.44
CA ARG A 97 8.96 11.99 0.14
C ARG A 97 9.50 12.35 -1.25
N ASN A 98 8.63 12.69 -2.20
CA ASN A 98 9.02 13.00 -3.58
C ASN A 98 9.47 14.47 -3.79
N GLN A 99 9.44 15.32 -2.77
CA GLN A 99 9.77 16.75 -2.86
C GLN A 99 11.14 17.13 -2.27
N LYS A 100 12.06 16.18 -2.06
CA LYS A 100 13.35 16.46 -1.43
C LYS A 100 14.55 16.15 -2.33
#